data_AF-A0A0K1Q7F9-F1
#
_entry.id   AF-A0A0K1Q7F9-F1
#
_cell.length_a   1.000
_cell.length_b   1.000
_cell.length_c   1.000
_cell.angle_alpha   90.00
_cell.angle_beta   90.00
_cell.angle_gamma   90.00
#
_symmetry.space_group_name_H-M   'P 1'
#
loop_
_entity.id
_entity.type
_entity.pdbx_description
1 polymer ?
#
loop_
_entity_poly.entity_id
_entity_poly.type
_entity_poly.pdbx_seq_one_letter_code
_entity_poly.pdbx_strand_id
1 'polypeptide(L)' 'MVLVANPAMKWTKGAGDIWTARVGPFGLKVQPKGDGRWIWLVTKADAANPEATGVGSSLGAAKTATEQYVRRSGLV' A
#
# COMPACT_ATOMS: atom_id res chain seq x y z
N MET A 1 9.40 23.98 12.25
CA MET A 1 8.28 23.07 11.92
C MET A 1 8.27 22.91 10.40
N VAL A 2 8.95 21.89 9.87
CA VAL A 2 9.02 21.67 8.42
C VAL A 2 7.73 20.97 8.01
N LEU A 3 6.87 21.68 7.26
CA LEU A 3 5.78 21.07 6.52
C LEU A 3 6.41 20.23 5.40
N VAL A 4 6.65 18.95 5.69
CA VAL A 4 6.94 17.98 4.62
C VAL A 4 5.65 17.90 3.81
N ALA A 5 5.66 18.43 2.59
CA ALA A 5 4.56 18.28 1.66
C ALA A 5 4.29 16.79 1.51
N ASN A 6 3.18 16.33 2.10
CA ASN A 6 2.77 14.93 2.11
C ASN A 6 2.59 14.50 0.66
N PRO A 7 3.46 13.67 0.06
CA PRO A 7 3.27 13.27 -1.32
C PRO A 7 1.99 12.45 -1.35
N ALA A 8 0.94 13.03 -1.95
CA ALA A 8 -0.36 12.38 -2.03
C ALA A 8 -0.18 11.00 -2.66
N MET A 9 -0.55 9.95 -1.91
CA MET A 9 -0.41 8.57 -2.35
C MET A 9 -1.34 8.34 -3.55
N LYS A 10 -0.76 8.32 -4.76
CA LYS A 10 -1.52 8.10 -6.00
C LYS A 10 -1.67 6.60 -6.24
N TRP A 11 -2.90 6.13 -6.08
CA TRP A 11 -3.29 4.77 -6.39
C TRP A 11 -3.68 4.63 -7.86
N THR A 12 -3.10 3.64 -8.53
CA THR A 12 -3.43 3.26 -9.91
C THR A 12 -4.23 1.97 -9.89
N LYS A 13 -5.34 1.92 -10.65
CA LYS A 13 -6.15 0.72 -10.83
C LYS A 13 -5.66 -0.05 -12.06
N GLY A 14 -5.30 -1.31 -11.88
CA GLY A 14 -4.96 -2.27 -12.92
C GLY A 14 -6.09 -3.25 -13.20
N ALA A 15 -5.77 -4.33 -13.94
CA ALA A 15 -6.71 -5.41 -14.23
C ALA A 15 -7.14 -6.16 -12.96
N GLY A 16 -8.36 -6.70 -12.96
CA GLY A 16 -8.86 -7.55 -11.87
C GLY A 16 -8.97 -6.85 -10.51
N ASP A 17 -9.26 -5.54 -10.52
CA ASP A 17 -9.29 -4.70 -9.32
C ASP A 17 -8.00 -4.71 -8.49
N ILE A 18 -6.86 -4.96 -9.14
CA ILE A 18 -5.54 -4.81 -8.52
C ILE A 18 -5.20 -3.32 -8.47
N TRP A 19 -4.95 -2.80 -7.27
CA TRP A 19 -4.53 -1.44 -7.02
C TRP A 19 -3.06 -1.40 -6.65
N THR A 20 -2.31 -0.48 -7.23
CA THR A 20 -0.90 -0.28 -6.88
C THR A 20 -0.59 1.19 -6.62
N ALA A 21 0.41 1.45 -5.79
CA ALA A 21 0.97 2.77 -5.57
C ALA A 21 2.48 2.65 -5.34
N ARG A 22 3.21 3.74 -5.57
CA ARG A 22 4.63 3.86 -5.21
C ARG A 22 4.85 5.12 -4.41
N VAL A 23 5.64 5.02 -3.34
CA VAL A 23 5.94 6.12 -2.42
C VAL A 23 7.33 5.94 -1.85
N GLY A 24 8.25 6.85 -2.18
CA GLY A 24 9.65 6.69 -1.79
C GLY A 24 10.20 5.31 -2.22
N PRO A 25 10.81 4.54 -1.31
CA PRO A 25 11.30 3.20 -1.63
C PRO A 25 10.19 2.12 -1.64
N PHE A 26 8.93 2.46 -1.33
CA PHE A 26 7.88 1.46 -1.15
C PHE A 26 7.03 1.24 -2.40
N GLY A 27 6.76 -0.04 -2.69
CA GLY A 27 5.70 -0.48 -3.58
C GLY A 27 4.51 -0.98 -2.75
N LEU A 28 3.31 -0.48 -3.05
CA LEU A 28 2.07 -0.91 -2.41
C LEU A 28 1.22 -1.65 -3.42
N LYS A 29 0.62 -2.76 -2.99
CA LYS A 29 -0.33 -3.52 -3.80
C LYS A 29 -1.51 -3.96 -2.95
N VAL A 30 -2.71 -3.78 -3.48
CA VAL A 30 -3.97 -4.21 -2.88
C VAL A 30 -4.80 -4.93 -3.94
N GLN A 31 -5.37 -6.09 -3.63
CA GLN A 31 -6.16 -6.87 -4.59
C GLN A 31 -7.28 -7.64 -3.88
N PRO A 32 -8.40 -7.93 -4.58
CA PRO A 32 -9.45 -8.74 -4.01
C PRO A 32 -8.93 -10.15 -3.70
N LYS A 33 -9.35 -10.71 -2.57
CA LYS A 33 -9.08 -12.11 -2.20
C LYS A 33 -10.03 -13.09 -2.88
N GLY A 34 -11.22 -12.61 -3.26
CA GLY A 34 -12.29 -13.41 -3.87
C GLY A 34 -13.42 -13.81 -2.90
N ASP A 35 -13.26 -13.57 -1.60
CA ASP A 35 -14.25 -13.86 -0.55
C ASP A 35 -14.85 -12.58 0.08
N GLY A 36 -14.84 -11.48 -0.67
CA GLY A 36 -15.24 -10.16 -0.19
C GLY A 36 -14.16 -9.40 0.59
N ARG A 37 -13.05 -10.06 0.96
CA ARG A 37 -11.90 -9.43 1.61
C ARG A 37 -10.84 -8.99 0.60
N TRP A 38 -9.89 -8.19 1.09
CA TRP A 38 -8.82 -7.60 0.29
C TRP A 38 -7.46 -7.97 0.86
N ILE A 39 -6.55 -8.47 0.03
CA ILE A 39 -5.16 -8.69 0.42
C ILE A 39 -4.39 -7.41 0.13
N TRP A 40 -3.53 -7.01 1.06
CA TRP A 40 -2.59 -5.92 0.85
C TRP A 40 -1.18 -6.37 1.17
N LEU A 41 -0.21 -5.78 0.46
CA LEU A 41 1.21 -5.98 0.73
C LEU A 41 2.01 -4.71 0.46
N VAL A 42 3.12 -4.60 1.17
CA VAL A 42 4.13 -3.55 1.03
C VAL A 42 5.45 -4.23 0.67
N THR A 43 6.08 -3.79 -0.42
CA THR A 43 7.45 -4.15 -0.78
C THR A 43 8.35 -2.92 -0.65
N LYS A 44 9.65 -3.14 -0.46
CA LYS A 44 10.66 -2.09 -0.38
C LYS A 44 11.74 -2.34 -1.42
N ALA A 45 11.95 -1.37 -2.31
CA ALA A 45 12.91 -1.42 -3.40
C ALA A 45 12.82 -2.76 -4.17
N ASP A 46 13.97 -3.41 -4.39
CA ASP A 46 14.09 -4.68 -5.13
C ASP A 46 13.88 -5.92 -4.24
N ALA A 47 13.22 -5.77 -3.09
CA ALA A 47 12.94 -6.90 -2.22
C ALA A 47 12.03 -7.92 -2.93
N ALA A 48 12.52 -9.17 -3.02
CA ALA A 48 11.77 -10.29 -3.57
C ALA A 48 10.54 -10.66 -2.72
N ASN A 49 10.57 -10.31 -1.43
CA ASN A 49 9.52 -10.61 -0.46
C ASN A 49 8.86 -9.33 0.06
N PRO A 50 7.55 -9.37 0.37
CA PRO A 50 6.88 -8.27 1.03
C PRO A 50 7.41 -8.04 2.44
N GLU A 51 7.62 -6.78 2.81
CA GLU A 51 8.02 -6.34 4.16
C GLU A 51 6.84 -6.38 5.13
N ALA A 52 5.63 -6.14 4.63
CA ALA A 52 4.40 -6.29 5.37
C ALA A 52 3.28 -6.79 4.46
N THR A 53 2.37 -7.60 5.01
CA THR A 53 1.20 -8.10 4.30
C THR A 53 0.05 -8.31 5.28
N GLY A 54 -1.18 -8.30 4.78
CA GLY A 54 -2.35 -8.57 5.58
C GLY A 54 -3.64 -8.64 4.77
N VAL A 55 -4.74 -8.74 5.49
CA VAL A 55 -6.09 -8.80 4.92
C VAL A 55 -6.94 -7.68 5.51
N GLY A 56 -7.59 -6.90 4.66
CA GLY A 56 -8.58 -5.89 5.01
C GLY A 56 -10.01 -6.37 4.70
N SER A 57 -10.97 -5.90 5.49
CA SER A 57 -12.41 -6.15 5.26
C SER A 57 -12.97 -5.37 4.07
N SER A 58 -12.26 -4.36 3.57
CA SER A 58 -12.64 -3.55 2.41
C SER A 58 -11.40 -3.00 1.70
N LEU A 59 -11.59 -2.51 0.47
CA LEU A 59 -10.53 -1.81 -0.28
C LEU A 59 -9.95 -0.63 0.51
N GLY A 60 -10.82 0.17 1.13
CA GLY A 60 -10.41 1.32 1.94
C GLY A 60 -9.56 0.91 3.12
N ALA A 61 -9.99 -0.10 3.89
CA ALA A 61 -9.23 -0.61 5.02
C ALA A 61 -7.84 -1.12 4.60
N ALA A 62 -7.76 -1.84 3.48
CA ALA A 62 -6.51 -2.35 2.94
C ALA A 62 -5.55 -1.23 2.49
N LYS A 63 -6.06 -0.20 1.78
CA LYS A 63 -5.25 0.98 1.40
C LYS A 63 -4.75 1.74 2.63
N THR A 64 -5.64 2.01 3.60
CA THR A 64 -5.26 2.69 4.84
C THR A 64 -4.18 1.92 5.62
N ALA A 65 -4.25 0.59 5.69
CA ALA A 65 -3.22 -0.20 6.36
C ALA A 65 -1.83 -0.01 5.71
N THR A 66 -1.76 -0.08 4.38
CA THR A 66 -0.51 0.16 3.64
C THR A 66 0.00 1.60 3.79
N GLU A 67 -0.90 2.58 3.74
CA GLU A 67 -0.57 3.99 3.93
C GLU A 67 0.00 4.27 5.31
N GLN A 68 -0.61 3.71 6.35
CA GLN A 68 -0.16 3.85 7.73
C GLN A 68 1.20 3.17 7.95
N TYR A 69 1.44 2.02 7.31
CA TYR A 69 2.75 1.38 7.36
C TYR A 69 3.83 2.30 6.79
N VAL A 70 3.63 2.84 5.59
CA VAL A 70 4.58 3.74 4.94
C VAL A 70 4.83 4.98 5.79
N ARG A 71 3.78 5.60 6.35
CA ARG A 71 3.90 6.78 7.22
C ARG A 71 4.68 6.52 8.50
N ARG A 72 4.59 5.31 9.05
CA ARG A 72 5.29 4.92 10.27
C ARG A 72 6.72 4.44 10.02
N SER A 73 7.09 4.22 8.76
CA SER A 73 8.44 3.76 8.41
C SER A 73 9.54 4.80 8.62
N GLY A 74 9.18 6.10 8.66
CA GLY A 74 10.14 7.20 8.75
C GLY A 74 10.96 7.44 7.48
N LEU A 75 10.63 6.76 6.38
CA LEU A 75 11.32 6.86 5.08
C LEU A 75 10.57 7.71 4.05
N VAL A 76 9.42 8.27 4.44
CA VAL A 76 8.55 9.14 3.64
C VAL A 76 8.00 10.26 4.53
#